data_AF-A0A839PAH8-F1
#
_entry.id   AF-A0A839PAH8-F1
#
_cell.length_a   1.000
_cell.length_b   1.000
_cell.length_c   1.000
_cell.angle_alpha   90.00
_cell.angle_beta   90.00
_cell.angle_gamma   90.00
#
_symmetry.space_group_name_H-M   'P 1'
#
loop_
_entity.id
_entity.type
_entity.pdbx_description
1 polymer ?
#
loop_
_entity_poly.entity_id
_entity_poly.type
_entity_poly.pdbx_seq_one_letter_code
_entity_poly.pdbx_strand_id
1 'polypeptide(L)'
;MLRSLIEAWPDEVYSRPLVTTRFIMVIAGGLGIDVTVEGGKTEQQAEMLRLRRCNSAQGFLYSPARPSGEVTGLIELIPQAVRQARRPTRNVA
;
A
#
# COMPACT_ATOMS: atom_id res chain seq x y z
N MET A 1 -10.78 2.66 0.03
CA MET A 1 -10.03 3.44 1.04
C MET A 1 -10.20 2.80 2.40
N LEU A 2 -9.12 2.31 3.01
CA LEU A 2 -9.13 1.54 4.26
C LEU A 2 -8.50 2.32 5.43
N ARG A 3 -8.81 3.62 5.53
CA ARG A 3 -8.21 4.56 6.49
C ARG A 3 -8.35 4.12 7.95
N SER A 4 -9.46 3.46 8.30
CA SER A 4 -9.74 2.99 9.66
C SER A 4 -9.03 1.70 10.06
N LEU A 5 -8.42 0.98 9.11
CA LEU A 5 -7.98 -0.40 9.35
C LEU A 5 -6.56 -0.52 9.89
N ILE A 6 -5.75 0.55 9.78
CA ILE A 6 -4.36 0.56 10.22
C ILE A 6 -4.21 1.00 11.69
N GLU A 7 -5.10 1.87 12.18
CA GLU A 7 -4.98 2.41 13.54
C GLU A 7 -5.39 1.41 14.64
N ALA A 8 -6.16 0.37 14.31
CA ALA A 8 -6.65 -0.64 15.25
C ALA A 8 -5.73 -1.86 15.40
N TRP A 9 -4.44 -1.72 15.05
CA TRP A 9 -3.46 -2.81 15.01
C TRP A 9 -2.32 -2.50 15.99
N PRO A 10 -2.29 -3.10 17.19
CA PRO A 10 -1.72 -4.44 17.35
C PRO A 10 -2.31 -5.37 18.45
N ASP A 11 -3.48 -5.11 19.05
CA ASP A 11 -3.82 -5.80 20.32
C ASP A 11 -4.72 -7.06 20.23
N GLU A 12 -5.34 -7.39 19.09
CA GLU A 12 -6.20 -8.57 18.99
C GLU A 12 -6.09 -9.33 17.66
N VAL A 13 -5.75 -10.62 17.72
CA VAL A 13 -5.56 -11.54 16.58
C VAL A 13 -6.85 -11.72 15.75
N TYR A 14 -8.02 -11.34 16.30
CA TYR A 14 -9.33 -11.44 15.67
C TYR A 14 -10.12 -10.12 15.71
N SER A 15 -9.45 -8.97 15.57
CA SER A 15 -10.18 -7.71 15.41
C SER A 15 -10.94 -7.68 14.07
N ARG A 16 -12.17 -7.14 14.06
CA ARG A 16 -12.99 -6.96 12.82
C ARG A 16 -12.20 -6.31 11.66
N PRO A 17 -11.29 -5.35 11.92
CA PRO A 17 -10.40 -4.79 10.91
C PRO A 17 -9.52 -5.81 10.17
N LEU A 18 -8.93 -6.75 10.90
CA LEU A 18 -8.05 -7.78 10.38
C LEU A 18 -8.77 -8.70 9.39
N VAL A 19 -9.96 -9.17 9.79
CA VAL A 19 -10.80 -10.06 8.97
C VAL A 19 -11.25 -9.35 7.70
N THR A 20 -11.68 -8.09 7.82
CA THR A 20 -12.13 -7.28 6.68
C THR A 20 -11.00 -7.04 5.69
N THR A 21 -9.81 -6.66 6.18
CA THR A 21 -8.62 -6.43 5.35
C THR A 21 -8.24 -7.70 4.59
N ARG A 22 -8.24 -8.85 5.27
CA ARG A 22 -7.93 -10.14 4.64
C ARG A 22 -8.95 -10.51 3.56
N PHE A 23 -10.24 -10.30 3.82
CA PHE A 23 -11.30 -10.57 2.85
C PHE A 23 -11.17 -9.70 1.59
N ILE A 24 -10.91 -8.40 1.76
CA ILE A 24 -10.68 -7.48 0.64
C ILE A 24 -9.48 -7.91 -0.20
N MET A 25 -8.37 -8.28 0.45
CA MET A 25 -7.17 -8.77 -0.24
C MET A 25 -7.45 -10.04 -1.06
N VAL A 26 -8.24 -10.98 -0.53
CA VAL A 26 -8.61 -12.20 -1.24
C VAL A 26 -9.48 -11.89 -2.47
N ILE A 27 -10.49 -11.04 -2.33
CA ILE A 27 -11.35 -10.66 -3.45
C ILE A 27 -10.54 -9.93 -4.53
N ALA A 28 -9.75 -8.94 -4.14
CA ALA A 28 -8.95 -8.16 -5.07
C ALA A 28 -7.95 -9.05 -5.82
N GLY A 29 -7.31 -10.00 -5.12
CA GLY A 29 -6.44 -10.99 -5.75
C GLY A 29 -7.16 -11.87 -6.78
N GLY A 30 -8.38 -12.33 -6.46
CA GLY A 30 -9.20 -13.11 -7.41
C GLY A 30 -9.66 -12.31 -8.63
N LEU A 31 -9.76 -10.99 -8.52
CA LEU A 31 -10.17 -10.08 -9.59
C LEU A 31 -9.00 -9.42 -10.34
N GLY A 32 -7.75 -9.67 -9.92
CA GLY A 32 -6.58 -8.99 -10.48
C GLY A 32 -6.55 -7.48 -10.20
N ILE A 33 -7.16 -7.03 -9.10
CA ILE A 33 -7.23 -5.62 -8.70
C ILE A 33 -6.10 -5.31 -7.72
N ASP A 34 -5.35 -4.24 -7.97
CA ASP A 34 -4.34 -3.75 -7.04
C ASP A 34 -4.98 -3.06 -5.83
N VAL A 35 -4.53 -3.43 -4.62
CA VAL A 35 -4.97 -2.81 -3.36
C VAL A 35 -3.90 -1.85 -2.87
N THR A 36 -4.29 -0.59 -2.66
CA THR A 36 -3.49 0.41 -1.95
C THR A 36 -4.01 0.59 -0.52
N VAL A 37 -3.10 0.48 0.45
CA VAL A 37 -3.41 0.70 1.87
C VAL A 37 -2.99 2.10 2.31
N GLU A 38 -3.92 2.86 2.89
CA GLU A 38 -3.69 4.26 3.30
C GLU A 38 -3.60 4.42 4.82
N GLY A 39 -2.64 5.23 5.28
CA GLY A 39 -2.48 5.63 6.67
C GLY A 39 -1.33 4.95 7.42
N GLY A 40 -0.40 4.29 6.72
CA GLY A 40 0.75 3.64 7.34
C GLY A 40 1.67 4.64 8.05
N LYS A 41 1.92 4.42 9.34
CA LYS A 41 2.75 5.28 10.20
C LYS A 41 3.99 4.57 10.73
N THR A 42 3.97 3.23 10.81
CA THR A 42 5.05 2.44 11.43
C THR A 42 5.57 1.32 10.52
N GLU A 43 6.84 0.95 10.69
CA GLU A 43 7.47 -0.15 9.95
C GLU A 43 6.78 -1.49 10.19
N GLN A 44 6.29 -1.72 11.41
CA GLN A 44 5.55 -2.93 11.78
C GLN A 44 4.27 -3.09 10.93
N GLN A 45 3.56 -1.99 10.67
CA GLN A 45 2.39 -1.98 9.78
C GLN A 45 2.81 -2.29 8.35
N ALA A 46 3.93 -1.73 7.87
CA ALA A 46 4.43 -1.98 6.51
C ALA A 46 4.84 -3.44 6.30
N GLU A 47 5.55 -4.05 7.25
CA GLU A 47 5.94 -5.47 7.17
C GLU A 47 4.73 -6.39 7.15
N MET A 48 3.71 -6.08 7.96
CA MET A 48 2.46 -6.83 8.00
C MET A 48 1.70 -6.80 6.66
N LEU A 49 1.75 -5.68 5.94
CA LEU A 49 1.19 -5.51 4.60
C LEU A 49 2.00 -6.29 3.55
N ARG A 50 3.34 -6.27 3.66
CA ARG A 50 4.24 -7.02 2.79
C ARG A 50 3.95 -8.53 2.86
N LEU A 51 3.80 -9.07 4.07
CA LEU A 51 3.47 -10.48 4.31
C LEU A 51 2.12 -10.90 3.70
N ARG A 52 1.19 -9.96 3.54
CA ARG A 52 -0.14 -10.20 2.95
C ARG A 52 -0.22 -9.95 1.45
N ARG A 53 0.92 -9.72 0.79
CA ARG A 53 0.99 -9.39 -0.64
C ARG A 53 0.16 -8.15 -0.98
N CYS A 54 0.18 -7.13 -0.12
CA CYS A 54 -0.35 -5.83 -0.49
C CYS A 54 0.65 -5.10 -1.38
N ASN A 55 0.23 -4.68 -2.57
CA ASN A 55 1.14 -4.25 -3.63
C ASN A 55 1.54 -2.77 -3.50
N SER A 56 0.75 -1.98 -2.76
CA SER A 56 0.91 -0.54 -2.64
C SER A 56 0.46 -0.03 -1.27
N ALA A 57 1.13 1.00 -0.75
CA ALA A 57 0.79 1.67 0.48
C ALA A 57 1.08 3.17 0.39
N GLN A 58 0.30 3.96 1.14
CA GLN A 58 0.46 5.40 1.29
C GLN A 58 0.40 5.75 2.78
N GLY A 59 1.30 6.60 3.24
CA GLY A 59 1.28 7.06 4.62
C GLY A 59 2.54 7.83 5.01
N PHE A 60 2.48 8.47 6.19
CA PHE A 60 3.55 9.30 6.72
C PHE A 60 4.86 8.54 6.93
N LEU A 61 4.81 7.21 7.10
CA LEU A 61 6.01 6.37 7.11
C LEU A 61 6.86 6.55 5.84
N TYR A 62 6.22 6.76 4.68
CA TYR A 62 6.89 6.92 3.40
C TYR A 62 7.11 8.41 3.07
N SER A 63 6.05 9.21 3.17
CA SER A 63 6.11 10.66 2.95
C SER A 63 4.85 11.34 3.47
N PRO A 64 4.95 12.57 4.01
CA PRO A 64 3.77 13.43 4.13
C PRO A 64 3.21 13.80 2.74
N ALA A 65 2.05 14.47 2.70
CA ALA A 65 1.60 15.12 1.46
C ALA A 65 2.59 16.21 1.05
N ARG A 66 2.84 16.34 -0.27
CA ARG A 66 3.88 17.21 -0.82
C ARG A 66 3.29 18.22 -1.80
N PRO A 67 3.78 19.47 -1.83
CA PRO A 67 3.45 20.43 -2.88
C PRO A 67 3.78 19.89 -4.26
N SER A 68 3.05 20.33 -5.29
CA SER A 68 3.25 19.89 -6.68
C SER A 68 4.69 20.10 -7.17
N GLY A 69 5.32 21.22 -6.78
CA GLY A 69 6.70 21.55 -7.14
C GLY A 69 7.76 20.58 -6.60
N GLU A 70 7.44 19.79 -5.57
CA GLU A 70 8.36 18.82 -4.96
C GLU A 70 8.23 17.42 -5.58
N VAL A 71 7.15 17.13 -6.32
CA VAL A 71 6.83 15.77 -6.81
C VAL A 71 7.90 15.24 -7.76
N THR A 72 8.40 16.06 -8.67
CA THR A 72 9.44 15.65 -9.64
C THR A 72 10.70 15.16 -8.94
N GLY A 73 11.18 15.90 -7.93
CA GLY A 73 12.35 15.51 -7.15
C GLY A 73 12.15 14.20 -6.40
N LEU A 74 10.95 13.94 -5.87
CA LEU A 74 10.63 12.67 -5.22
C LEU A 74 10.65 11.50 -6.20
N ILE A 75 10.14 11.69 -7.42
CA ILE A 75 10.20 10.68 -8.47
C ILE A 75 11.65 10.40 -8.84
N GLU A 76 12.49 11.44 -8.92
CA GLU A 76 13.92 11.33 -9.24
C GLU A 76 14.72 10.53 -8.21
N LEU A 77 14.31 10.52 -6.94
CA LEU A 77 14.93 9.71 -5.89
C LEU A 77 14.64 8.20 -6.00
N ILE A 78 13.57 7.80 -6.72
CA ILE A 78 13.23 6.39 -6.88
C ILE A 78 14.30 5.71 -7.76
N PRO A 79 14.98 4.64 -7.31
CA PRO A 79 15.99 3.97 -8.11
C PRO A 79 15.45 3.52 -9.48
N GLN A 80 16.22 3.76 -10.55
CA GLN A 80 15.78 3.46 -11.93
C GLN A 80 15.35 2.00 -12.12
N ALA A 81 16.05 1.06 -11.49
CA ALA A 81 15.71 -0.37 -11.52
C ALA A 81 14.28 -0.65 -11.00
N VAL A 82 13.84 0.08 -9.96
CA VAL A 82 12.49 -0.03 -9.40
C VAL A 82 11.45 0.61 -10.33
N ARG A 83 11.79 1.73 -11.00
CA ARG A 83 10.89 2.39 -11.97
C ARG A 83 10.58 1.49 -13.16
N GLN A 84 11.56 0.72 -13.62
CA GLN A 84 11.41 -0.17 -14.78
C GLN A 84 10.63 -1.45 -14.44
N ALA A 85 10.83 -2.02 -13.25
CA ALA A 85 10.14 -3.22 -12.80
C ALA A 85 8.62 -3.04 -12.63
N ARG A 86 8.15 -1.80 -12.44
CA ARG A 86 6.73 -1.45 -12.24
C ARG A 86 6.01 -0.96 -13.48
N ARG A 87 6.63 -0.99 -14.68
CA ARG A 87 5.91 -0.65 -15.92
C ARG A 87 4.76 -1.67 -16.09
N PRO A 88 3.49 -1.24 -16.08
CA PRO A 88 2.42 -2.14 -16.45
C PRO A 88 2.66 -2.52 -17.92
N THR A 89 2.67 -3.82 -18.22
CA THR A 89 2.45 -4.29 -19.59
C THR A 89 1.07 -3.77 -19.99
N ARG A 90 1.08 -2.66 -20.71
CA ARG A 90 -0.13 -2.02 -21.22
C ARG A 90 -0.66 -2.91 -22.36
N ASN A 91 -1.25 -4.05 -22.04
CA ASN A 91 -2.12 -4.76 -22.98
C ASN A 91 -3.46 -4.02 -22.98
N VAL A 92 -3.50 -2.93 -23.75
CA VAL A 92 -4.77 -2.48 -24.31
C VAL A 92 -4.97 -3.35 -25.53
N ALA A 93 -5.80 -4.39 -25.38
CA ALA A 93 -6.43 -5.07 -26.50
C ALA A 93 -7.62 -4.21 -26.97
#